data_AF-A0AB73PKX1-F1
#
_entry.id   AF-A0AB73PKX1-F1
#
_cell.length_a   1.000
_cell.length_b   1.000
_cell.length_c   1.000
_cell.angle_alpha   90.00
_cell.angle_beta   90.00
_cell.angle_gamma   90.00
#
_symmetry.space_group_name_H-M   'P 1'
#
loop_
_entity.id
_entity.type
_entity.pdbx_description
1 polymer ?
#
loop_
_entity_poly.entity_id
_entity_poly.type
_entity_poly.pdbx_seq_one_letter_code
_entity_poly.pdbx_strand_id
1 'polypeptide(L)'
;MIEKELVTTQTEVWRDSHHTHRYVFKRQWAIKGKEEKEKLAVVITIRPTDTEPFTNDLSMLLIEKNIRQLGFTGFIAVNLFSYTKAKSPRVFSRGNDEQSLEILTTVFTEKKINTIIFACGSITATSQVAYEQAKTIYDQLSAKQKKMTKVLINAEGKLSHPLSIHVRNEWQLADHSLLFQ
;
A
#
# COMPACT_ATOMS: atom_id res chain seq x y z
N MET A 1 10.81 -19.70 31.98
CA MET A 1 9.57 -20.17 31.32
C MET A 1 9.74 -19.93 29.83
N ILE A 2 9.49 -20.93 28.98
CA ILE A 2 9.61 -20.79 27.52
C ILE A 2 8.20 -20.73 26.94
N GLU A 3 7.88 -19.67 26.22
CA GLU A 3 6.64 -19.54 25.47
C GLU A 3 6.90 -19.92 24.00
N LYS A 4 6.05 -20.77 23.43
CA LYS A 4 6.10 -21.17 22.02
C LYS A 4 4.95 -20.52 21.28
N GLU A 5 5.27 -19.68 20.30
CA GLU A 5 4.29 -19.12 19.36
C GLU A 5 4.58 -19.63 17.94
N LEU A 6 3.53 -20.04 17.21
CA LEU A 6 3.62 -20.44 15.81
C LEU A 6 2.87 -19.43 14.95
N VAL A 7 3.60 -18.81 14.02
CA VAL A 7 3.05 -17.85 13.06
C VAL A 7 3.28 -18.37 11.65
N THR A 8 2.21 -18.48 10.88
CA THR A 8 2.26 -18.80 9.44
C THR A 8 2.10 -17.51 8.65
N THR A 9 2.96 -17.27 7.67
CA THR A 9 2.87 -16.12 6.77
C THR A 9 2.68 -16.60 5.33
N GLN A 10 1.68 -16.06 4.64
CA GLN A 10 1.46 -16.24 3.21
C GLN A 10 1.84 -14.94 2.50
N THR A 11 2.59 -15.05 1.40
CA THR A 11 2.94 -13.91 0.55
C THR A 11 2.58 -14.23 -0.90
N GLU A 12 2.05 -13.24 -1.60
CA GLU A 12 1.63 -13.32 -3.00
C GLU A 12 2.12 -12.07 -3.75
N VAL A 13 2.59 -12.26 -5.00
CA VAL A 13 3.12 -11.17 -5.84
C VAL A 13 2.54 -11.27 -7.23
N TRP A 14 1.99 -10.17 -7.75
CA TRP A 14 1.52 -10.07 -9.13
C TRP A 14 2.45 -9.13 -9.90
N ARG A 15 2.97 -9.63 -11.03
CA ARG A 15 3.94 -8.94 -11.88
C ARG A 15 3.76 -9.37 -13.33
N ASP A 16 4.29 -8.59 -14.24
CA ASP A 16 4.39 -8.97 -15.65
C ASP A 16 5.44 -10.06 -15.88
N SER A 17 5.33 -10.74 -17.01
CA SER A 17 6.29 -11.78 -17.44
C SER A 17 7.69 -11.22 -17.72
N HIS A 18 7.81 -9.93 -18.00
CA HIS A 18 9.10 -9.26 -18.21
C HIS A 18 9.74 -8.73 -16.92
N HIS A 19 9.08 -8.89 -15.76
CA HIS A 19 9.57 -8.44 -14.46
C HIS A 19 9.91 -6.94 -14.42
N THR A 20 9.13 -6.14 -15.13
CA THR A 20 9.27 -4.70 -15.18
C THR A 20 8.22 -3.95 -14.37
N HIS A 21 7.03 -4.55 -14.21
CA HIS A 21 5.90 -4.04 -13.45
C HIS A 21 5.60 -4.94 -12.25
N ARG A 22 5.41 -4.34 -11.07
CA ARG A 22 4.85 -5.02 -9.88
C ARG A 22 3.53 -4.37 -9.52
N TYR A 23 2.47 -5.13 -9.64
CA TYR A 23 1.12 -4.64 -9.38
C TYR A 23 0.71 -4.83 -7.93
N VAL A 24 0.99 -6.02 -7.39
CA VAL A 24 0.54 -6.42 -6.05
C VAL A 24 1.66 -7.07 -5.28
N PHE A 25 1.76 -6.70 -4.00
CA PHE A 25 2.43 -7.48 -2.98
C PHE A 25 1.45 -7.67 -1.81
N LYS A 26 0.94 -8.89 -1.65
CA LYS A 26 0.06 -9.25 -0.54
C LYS A 26 0.84 -10.07 0.47
N ARG A 27 0.72 -9.72 1.75
CA ARG A 27 1.27 -10.50 2.85
C ARG A 27 0.26 -10.60 3.99
N GLN A 28 0.05 -11.80 4.47
CA GLN A 28 -0.92 -12.11 5.51
C GLN A 28 -0.30 -13.09 6.51
N TRP A 29 -0.66 -12.93 7.77
CA TRP A 29 -0.18 -13.79 8.85
C TRP A 29 -1.34 -14.34 9.68
N ALA A 30 -1.13 -15.53 10.21
CA ALA A 30 -2.03 -16.17 11.16
C ALA A 30 -1.21 -16.73 12.32
N ILE A 31 -1.64 -16.44 13.54
CA ILE A 31 -1.06 -16.99 14.77
C ILE A 31 -1.93 -18.16 15.20
N LYS A 32 -1.35 -19.36 15.31
CA LYS A 32 -2.09 -20.57 15.67
C LYS A 32 -2.71 -20.42 17.06
N GLY A 33 -4.02 -20.62 17.17
CA GLY A 33 -4.79 -20.47 18.41
C GLY A 33 -5.18 -19.02 18.75
N LYS A 34 -4.85 -18.06 17.89
CA LYS A 34 -5.32 -16.66 17.95
C LYS A 34 -5.93 -16.28 16.59
N GLU A 35 -6.76 -17.16 16.03
CA GLU A 35 -7.39 -16.92 14.73
C GLU A 35 -8.41 -15.78 14.85
N GLU A 36 -8.00 -14.58 14.44
CA GLU A 36 -8.90 -13.43 14.30
C GLU A 36 -9.60 -13.43 12.93
N LYS A 37 -10.72 -12.71 12.83
CA LYS A 37 -11.32 -12.44 11.52
C LYS A 37 -10.32 -11.70 10.66
N GLU A 38 -10.08 -12.22 9.45
CA GLU A 38 -9.12 -11.64 8.53
C GLU A 38 -9.45 -10.16 8.25
N LYS A 39 -8.48 -9.31 8.57
CA LYS A 39 -8.57 -7.86 8.46
C LYS A 39 -7.40 -7.38 7.61
N LEU A 40 -7.67 -7.06 6.34
CA LEU A 40 -6.65 -6.59 5.40
C LEU A 40 -6.70 -5.06 5.21
N ALA A 41 -5.52 -4.44 5.19
CA ALA A 41 -5.34 -3.08 4.70
C ALA A 41 -4.84 -3.09 3.25
N VAL A 42 -5.38 -2.26 2.38
CA VAL A 42 -4.68 -1.91 1.13
C VAL A 42 -3.78 -0.72 1.40
N VAL A 43 -2.53 -0.78 0.99
CA VAL A 43 -1.57 0.32 1.12
C VAL A 43 -1.10 0.74 -0.27
N ILE A 44 -1.50 1.93 -0.69
CA ILE A 44 -1.13 2.50 -1.98
C ILE A 44 0.13 3.33 -1.77
N THR A 45 1.24 2.93 -2.39
CA THR A 45 2.52 3.65 -2.37
C THR A 45 2.81 4.24 -3.75
N ILE A 46 3.95 4.91 -3.92
CA ILE A 46 4.27 5.61 -5.18
C ILE A 46 4.51 4.60 -6.31
N ARG A 47 5.47 3.69 -6.10
CA ARG A 47 5.92 2.70 -7.07
C ARG A 47 6.70 1.59 -6.39
N PRO A 48 6.82 0.42 -7.01
CA PRO A 48 7.72 -0.61 -6.51
C PRO A 48 9.18 -0.24 -6.78
N THR A 49 10.09 -0.72 -5.93
CA THR A 49 11.54 -0.67 -6.18
C THR A 49 12.05 -1.93 -6.88
N ASP A 50 11.32 -3.03 -6.78
CA ASP A 50 11.68 -4.35 -7.28
C ASP A 50 10.40 -5.15 -7.62
N THR A 51 10.48 -6.15 -8.49
CA THR A 51 9.42 -7.14 -8.73
C THR A 51 9.53 -8.36 -7.79
N GLU A 52 10.58 -8.43 -6.95
CA GLU A 52 10.82 -9.47 -5.93
C GLU A 52 11.04 -8.93 -4.51
N PRO A 53 10.02 -8.32 -3.88
CA PRO A 53 10.15 -7.68 -2.56
C PRO A 53 10.41 -8.60 -1.35
N PHE A 54 10.61 -9.89 -1.54
CA PHE A 54 10.54 -10.89 -0.47
C PHE A 54 11.54 -10.66 0.66
N THR A 55 12.76 -10.22 0.33
CA THR A 55 13.89 -10.18 1.27
C THR A 55 14.40 -8.77 1.55
N ASN A 56 14.32 -7.84 0.57
CA ASN A 56 15.08 -6.59 0.61
C ASN A 56 14.25 -5.30 0.44
N ASP A 57 12.91 -5.37 0.40
CA ASP A 57 12.07 -4.17 0.29
C ASP A 57 11.77 -3.59 1.68
N LEU A 58 12.61 -2.62 2.10
CA LEU A 58 12.44 -1.91 3.39
C LEU A 58 11.05 -1.27 3.52
N SER A 59 10.45 -0.82 2.42
CA SER A 59 9.11 -0.24 2.47
C SER A 59 8.10 -1.30 2.89
N MET A 60 8.18 -2.52 2.34
CA MET A 60 7.28 -3.62 2.71
C MET A 60 7.47 -4.05 4.17
N LEU A 61 8.70 -4.07 4.68
CA LEU A 61 8.98 -4.36 6.09
C LEU A 61 8.34 -3.31 7.02
N LEU A 62 8.47 -2.02 6.68
CA LEU A 62 7.90 -0.93 7.48
C LEU A 62 6.37 -0.91 7.39
N ILE A 63 5.80 -1.20 6.21
CA ILE A 63 4.35 -1.38 6.07
C ILE A 63 3.89 -2.54 6.95
N GLU A 64 4.51 -3.71 6.86
CA GLU A 64 4.13 -4.87 7.66
C GLU A 64 4.14 -4.55 9.16
N LYS A 65 5.23 -3.96 9.66
CA LYS A 65 5.37 -3.57 11.07
C LYS A 65 4.20 -2.67 11.52
N ASN A 66 3.90 -1.61 10.77
CA ASN A 66 2.90 -0.63 11.18
C ASN A 66 1.47 -1.16 11.00
N ILE A 67 1.21 -1.95 9.95
CA ILE A 67 -0.07 -2.63 9.76
C ILE A 67 -0.35 -3.62 10.89
N ARG A 68 0.66 -4.35 11.39
CA ARG A 68 0.55 -5.19 12.59
C ARG A 68 0.17 -4.36 13.82
N GLN A 69 0.83 -3.22 14.05
CA GLN A 69 0.52 -2.32 15.18
C GLN A 69 -0.90 -1.77 15.12
N LEU A 70 -1.44 -1.55 13.91
CA LEU A 70 -2.83 -1.13 13.70
C LEU A 70 -3.85 -2.27 13.84
N GLY A 71 -3.42 -3.48 14.20
CA GLY A 71 -4.29 -4.62 14.49
C GLY A 71 -4.89 -5.29 13.25
N PHE A 72 -4.19 -5.24 12.11
CA PHE A 72 -4.56 -6.00 10.92
C PHE A 72 -3.90 -7.38 10.92
N THR A 73 -4.45 -8.31 10.15
CA THR A 73 -3.89 -9.66 9.96
C THR A 73 -3.13 -9.78 8.64
N GLY A 74 -3.07 -8.72 7.84
CA GLY A 74 -2.34 -8.67 6.59
C GLY A 74 -2.51 -7.35 5.85
N PHE A 75 -1.78 -7.19 4.75
CA PHE A 75 -1.92 -6.07 3.83
C PHE A 75 -1.76 -6.49 2.38
N ILE A 76 -2.27 -5.62 1.50
CA ILE A 76 -2.05 -5.66 0.06
C ILE A 76 -1.40 -4.32 -0.32
N ALA A 77 -0.11 -4.34 -0.61
CA ALA A 77 0.60 -3.17 -1.11
C ALA A 77 0.44 -3.10 -2.63
N VAL A 78 -0.06 -1.95 -3.10
CA VAL A 78 -0.20 -1.58 -4.51
C VAL A 78 0.45 -0.22 -4.72
N ASN A 79 0.44 0.27 -5.96
CA ASN A 79 1.20 1.47 -6.33
C ASN A 79 0.37 2.43 -7.19
N LEU A 80 0.71 3.73 -7.14
CA LEU A 80 0.26 4.67 -8.17
C LEU A 80 0.78 4.26 -9.54
N PHE A 81 2.06 3.86 -9.59
CA PHE A 81 2.76 3.42 -10.80
C PHE A 81 3.32 2.02 -10.60
N SER A 82 2.95 1.06 -11.46
CA SER A 82 3.40 -0.32 -11.37
C SER A 82 4.84 -0.53 -11.87
N TYR A 83 5.37 0.37 -12.72
CA TYR A 83 6.69 0.24 -13.33
C TYR A 83 7.83 0.51 -12.34
N THR A 84 8.74 -0.46 -12.18
CA THR A 84 9.88 -0.39 -11.24
C THR A 84 10.89 0.71 -11.58
N LYS A 85 11.03 1.07 -12.87
CA LYS A 85 11.98 2.11 -13.32
C LYS A 85 11.38 3.51 -13.36
N ALA A 86 10.14 3.70 -12.91
CA ALA A 86 9.51 5.03 -12.78
C ALA A 86 10.13 5.86 -11.63
N LYS A 87 11.44 6.09 -11.62
CA LYS A 87 12.18 6.63 -10.47
C LYS A 87 12.05 8.14 -10.28
N SER A 88 11.45 8.86 -11.23
CA SER A 88 11.26 10.31 -11.14
C SER A 88 9.92 10.76 -11.74
N PRO A 89 9.40 11.94 -11.33
CA PRO A 89 8.14 12.47 -11.87
C PRO A 89 8.10 12.58 -13.40
N ARG A 90 9.25 12.81 -14.05
CA ARG A 90 9.36 12.95 -15.51
C ARG A 90 8.99 11.69 -16.29
N VAL A 91 9.05 10.52 -15.64
CA VAL A 91 8.77 9.22 -16.26
C VAL A 91 7.49 8.57 -15.73
N PHE A 92 6.77 9.23 -14.81
CA PHE A 92 5.53 8.70 -14.23
C PHE A 92 4.41 8.50 -15.26
N SER A 93 4.35 9.32 -16.31
CA SER A 93 3.38 9.16 -17.40
C SER A 93 3.51 7.82 -18.15
N ARG A 94 4.66 7.15 -18.03
CA ARG A 94 4.94 5.80 -18.56
C ARG A 94 5.02 4.76 -17.45
N GLY A 95 4.54 5.11 -16.25
CA GLY A 95 4.68 4.32 -15.04
C GLY A 95 3.63 3.20 -14.91
N ASN A 96 2.63 3.21 -15.79
CA ASN A 96 1.56 2.22 -15.85
C ASN A 96 1.45 1.66 -17.27
N ASP A 97 1.00 0.43 -17.34
CA ASP A 97 0.62 -0.28 -18.56
C ASP A 97 -0.90 -0.49 -18.58
N GLU A 98 -1.40 -1.21 -19.59
CA GLU A 98 -2.82 -1.47 -19.79
C GLU A 98 -3.46 -2.28 -18.64
N GLN A 99 -2.67 -3.11 -17.94
CA GLN A 99 -3.17 -3.99 -16.87
C GLN A 99 -3.24 -3.30 -15.51
N SER A 100 -2.48 -2.22 -15.32
CA SER A 100 -2.27 -1.59 -14.01
C SER A 100 -3.58 -1.19 -13.32
N LEU A 101 -4.55 -0.67 -14.07
CA LEU A 101 -5.82 -0.20 -13.52
C LEU A 101 -6.82 -1.34 -13.26
N GLU A 102 -6.86 -2.34 -14.14
CA GLU A 102 -7.69 -3.53 -13.98
C GLU A 102 -7.27 -4.30 -12.73
N ILE A 103 -5.96 -4.48 -12.52
CA ILE A 103 -5.44 -5.18 -11.35
C ILE A 103 -5.81 -4.46 -10.04
N LEU A 104 -5.72 -3.13 -10.00
CA LEU A 104 -6.17 -2.35 -8.85
C LEU A 104 -7.66 -2.59 -8.57
N THR A 105 -8.48 -2.57 -9.61
CA THR A 105 -9.92 -2.86 -9.49
C THR A 105 -10.16 -4.26 -8.93
N THR A 106 -9.45 -5.28 -9.42
CA THR A 106 -9.51 -6.65 -8.90
C THR A 106 -9.13 -6.71 -7.43
N VAL A 107 -8.04 -6.06 -7.01
CA VAL A 107 -7.65 -5.98 -5.59
C VAL A 107 -8.77 -5.41 -4.74
N PHE A 108 -9.40 -4.33 -5.17
CA PHE A 108 -10.48 -3.68 -4.41
C PHE A 108 -11.74 -4.56 -4.26
N THR A 109 -11.89 -5.65 -5.01
CA THR A 109 -13.00 -6.61 -4.82
C THR A 109 -12.82 -7.55 -3.63
N GLU A 110 -11.61 -7.62 -3.03
CA GLU A 110 -11.33 -8.47 -1.87
C GLU A 110 -12.18 -8.05 -0.66
N LYS A 111 -13.07 -8.94 -0.23
CA LYS A 111 -14.09 -8.66 0.80
C LYS A 111 -13.49 -8.39 2.18
N LYS A 112 -12.26 -8.88 2.42
CA LYS A 112 -11.54 -8.72 3.69
C LYS A 112 -10.87 -7.35 3.84
N ILE A 113 -10.86 -6.53 2.79
CA ILE A 113 -10.38 -5.15 2.85
C ILE A 113 -11.34 -4.32 3.70
N ASN A 114 -10.77 -3.65 4.70
CA ASN A 114 -11.51 -2.79 5.63
C ASN A 114 -10.85 -1.43 5.83
N THR A 115 -9.66 -1.21 5.28
CA THR A 115 -9.03 0.12 5.23
C THR A 115 -8.19 0.21 3.96
N ILE A 116 -8.27 1.37 3.29
CA ILE A 116 -7.42 1.71 2.14
C ILE A 116 -6.57 2.90 2.56
N ILE A 117 -5.25 2.80 2.44
CA ILE A 117 -4.31 3.81 2.94
C ILE A 117 -3.51 4.34 1.77
N PHE A 118 -3.68 5.62 1.44
CA PHE A 118 -2.78 6.33 0.53
C PHE A 118 -1.54 6.78 1.32
N ALA A 119 -0.41 6.13 1.05
CA ALA A 119 0.87 6.34 1.70
C ALA A 119 1.92 6.83 0.69
N CYS A 120 1.52 7.79 -0.15
CA CYS A 120 2.33 8.29 -1.26
C CYS A 120 3.30 9.42 -0.84
N GLY A 121 3.18 9.95 0.37
CA GLY A 121 3.93 11.13 0.80
C GLY A 121 3.57 12.38 0.02
N SER A 122 4.46 13.38 0.03
CA SER A 122 4.26 14.68 -0.62
C SER A 122 4.24 14.64 -2.15
N ILE A 123 4.40 13.46 -2.78
CA ILE A 123 4.47 13.36 -4.24
C ILE A 123 3.15 13.78 -4.90
N THR A 124 2.01 13.51 -4.26
CA THR A 124 0.69 13.87 -4.76
C THR A 124 0.43 15.37 -4.70
N ALA A 125 1.15 16.11 -3.86
CA ALA A 125 1.10 17.57 -3.81
C ALA A 125 2.12 18.25 -4.74
N THR A 126 3.15 17.51 -5.19
CA THR A 126 4.30 18.08 -5.93
C THR A 126 4.37 17.61 -7.39
N SER A 127 3.56 16.65 -7.79
CA SER A 127 3.50 16.11 -9.16
C SER A 127 2.07 15.96 -9.63
N GLN A 128 1.71 16.72 -10.67
CA GLN A 128 0.40 16.66 -11.31
C GLN A 128 0.05 15.24 -11.78
N VAL A 129 1.00 14.51 -12.36
CA VAL A 129 0.79 13.13 -12.82
C VAL A 129 0.50 12.18 -11.65
N ALA A 130 1.20 12.34 -10.52
CA ALA A 130 0.94 11.52 -9.33
C ALA A 130 -0.41 11.87 -8.68
N TYR A 131 -0.76 13.15 -8.66
CA TYR A 131 -2.06 13.64 -8.21
C TYR A 131 -3.20 13.03 -9.03
N GLU A 132 -3.13 13.15 -10.36
CA GLU A 132 -4.15 12.63 -11.29
C GLU A 132 -4.29 11.12 -11.17
N GLN A 133 -3.17 10.40 -11.02
CA GLN A 133 -3.21 8.96 -10.82
C GLN A 133 -3.85 8.59 -9.48
N ALA A 134 -3.48 9.26 -8.39
CA ALA A 134 -4.11 9.03 -7.08
C ALA A 134 -5.62 9.32 -7.11
N LYS A 135 -6.01 10.41 -7.80
CA LYS A 135 -7.41 10.78 -8.01
C LYS A 135 -8.16 9.74 -8.85
N THR A 136 -7.56 9.26 -9.93
CA THR A 136 -8.13 8.20 -10.79
C THR A 136 -8.42 6.94 -9.98
N ILE A 137 -7.45 6.49 -9.17
CA ILE A 137 -7.61 5.31 -8.30
C ILE A 137 -8.72 5.56 -7.27
N TYR A 138 -8.71 6.72 -6.62
CA TYR A 138 -9.71 7.08 -5.61
C TYR A 138 -11.13 7.15 -6.21
N ASP A 139 -11.28 7.68 -7.41
CA ASP A 139 -12.59 7.85 -8.06
C ASP A 139 -13.24 6.51 -8.42
N GLN A 140 -12.46 5.45 -8.65
CA GLN A 140 -12.94 4.08 -8.87
C GLN A 140 -13.47 3.40 -7.60
N LEU A 141 -13.13 3.94 -6.42
CA LEU A 141 -13.61 3.37 -5.16
C LEU A 141 -15.12 3.58 -5.02
N SER A 142 -15.83 2.54 -4.58
CA SER A 142 -17.22 2.64 -4.16
C SER A 142 -17.38 3.62 -2.99
N ALA A 143 -18.59 4.14 -2.77
CA ALA A 143 -18.87 5.02 -1.63
C ALA A 143 -18.47 4.40 -0.27
N LYS A 144 -18.61 3.07 -0.12
CA LYS A 144 -18.17 2.34 1.08
C LYS A 144 -16.64 2.34 1.20
N GLN A 145 -15.93 2.12 0.10
CA GLN A 145 -14.46 2.13 0.07
C GLN A 145 -13.87 3.52 0.31
N LYS A 146 -14.50 4.58 -0.23
CA LYS A 146 -14.11 5.96 0.05
C LYS A 146 -14.18 6.27 1.56
N LYS A 147 -15.22 5.82 2.26
CA LYS A 147 -15.35 5.99 3.73
C LYS A 147 -14.26 5.29 4.56
N MET A 148 -13.74 4.15 4.08
CA MET A 148 -12.63 3.46 4.73
C MET A 148 -11.25 3.92 4.23
N THR A 149 -11.21 4.92 3.36
CA THR A 149 -9.96 5.47 2.83
C THR A 149 -9.34 6.44 3.84
N LYS A 150 -8.04 6.32 4.04
CA LYS A 150 -7.19 7.12 4.90
C LYS A 150 -5.93 7.54 4.17
N VAL A 151 -5.23 8.52 4.71
CA VAL A 151 -3.88 8.89 4.29
C VAL A 151 -2.90 8.67 5.43
N LEU A 152 -1.66 8.33 5.11
CA LEU A 152 -0.56 8.30 6.08
C LEU A 152 -0.04 9.72 6.32
N ILE A 153 0.00 10.14 7.58
CA ILE A 153 0.54 11.45 7.99
C ILE A 153 1.66 11.29 9.03
N ASN A 154 2.50 12.32 9.14
CA ASN A 154 3.39 12.48 10.28
C ASN A 154 2.71 13.22 11.44
N ALA A 155 3.44 13.43 12.54
CA ALA A 155 2.95 14.11 13.73
C ALA A 155 2.49 15.57 13.46
N GLU A 156 3.02 16.22 12.42
CA GLU A 156 2.61 17.55 11.99
C GLU A 156 1.40 17.55 11.04
N GLY A 157 0.78 16.39 10.77
CA GLY A 157 -0.36 16.26 9.88
C GLY A 157 -0.03 16.25 8.39
N LYS A 158 1.26 16.18 8.01
CA LYS A 158 1.70 16.19 6.61
C LYS A 158 1.72 14.80 6.01
N LEU A 159 1.25 14.69 4.75
CA LEU A 159 1.29 13.44 3.97
C LEU A 159 2.67 12.82 3.98
N SER A 160 2.74 11.54 4.32
CA SER A 160 3.99 10.81 4.55
C SER A 160 4.05 9.51 3.74
N HIS A 161 5.27 9.13 3.39
CA HIS A 161 5.59 7.85 2.76
C HIS A 161 6.10 6.88 3.84
N PRO A 162 5.89 5.55 3.74
CA PRO A 162 6.35 4.58 4.73
C PRO A 162 7.85 4.63 5.07
N LEU A 163 8.68 5.06 4.12
CA LEU A 163 10.13 5.24 4.32
C LEU A 163 10.51 6.53 5.07
N SER A 164 9.59 7.47 5.28
CA SER A 164 9.87 8.72 5.99
C SER A 164 10.24 8.45 7.44
N ILE A 165 11.36 9.00 7.91
CA ILE A 165 11.87 8.81 9.29
C ILE A 165 10.83 9.20 10.36
N HIS A 166 9.92 10.12 10.03
CA HIS A 166 8.90 10.63 10.94
C HIS A 166 7.75 9.64 11.20
N VAL A 167 7.62 8.58 10.39
CA VAL A 167 6.52 7.59 10.48
C VAL A 167 7.00 6.14 10.48
N ARG A 168 8.33 5.88 10.52
CA ARG A 168 8.86 4.50 10.48
C ARG A 168 8.45 3.67 11.70
N ASN A 169 8.23 4.33 12.84
CA ASN A 169 8.01 3.66 14.11
C ASN A 169 6.54 3.39 14.42
N GLU A 170 5.68 4.31 14.00
CA GLU A 170 4.25 4.29 14.24
C GLU A 170 3.54 5.08 13.13
N TRP A 171 2.41 4.56 12.66
CA TRP A 171 1.59 5.22 11.64
C TRP A 171 0.42 5.96 12.27
N GLN A 172 0.29 7.22 11.90
CA GLN A 172 -0.90 8.02 12.14
C GLN A 172 -1.69 8.15 10.83
N LEU A 173 -2.99 7.87 10.91
CA LEU A 173 -3.88 7.89 9.76
C LEU A 173 -4.86 9.06 9.88
N ALA A 174 -4.95 9.86 8.82
CA ALA A 174 -5.91 10.96 8.73
C ALA A 174 -6.96 10.70 7.65
N ASP A 175 -7.95 11.59 7.57
CA ASP A 175 -9.02 11.51 6.58
C ASP A 175 -8.50 11.73 5.14
N HIS A 176 -9.15 11.06 4.18
CA HIS A 176 -8.76 11.08 2.77
C HIS A 176 -8.88 12.46 2.12
N SER A 177 -9.62 13.40 2.71
CA SER A 177 -9.69 14.80 2.24
C SER A 177 -8.33 15.47 2.10
N LEU A 178 -7.33 15.09 2.91
CA LEU A 178 -5.95 15.62 2.80
C LEU A 178 -5.23 15.19 1.52
N LEU A 179 -5.72 14.18 0.79
CA LEU A 179 -5.11 13.71 -0.44
C LEU A 179 -5.25 14.71 -1.60
N PHE A 180 -6.26 15.58 -1.54
CA PHE A 180 -6.68 16.46 -2.64
C PHE A 180 -6.61 17.96 -2.32
N GLN A 181 -5.70 18.34 -1.41
CA GLN A 181 -5.45 19.73 -1.04
C GLN A 181 -4.41 20.40 -1.94
#